data_AF-A0A7L3EZB5-F1
#
_entry.id   AF-A0A7L3EZB5-F1
#
_cell.length_a   1.000
_cell.length_b   1.000
_cell.length_c   1.000
_cell.angle_alpha   90.00
_cell.angle_beta   90.00
_cell.angle_gamma   90.00
#
_symmetry.space_group_name_H-M   'P 1'
#
loop_
_entity.id
_entity.type
_entity.pdbx_description
1 polymer ?
#
loop_
_entity_poly.entity_id
_entity_poly.type
_entity_poly.pdbx_seq_one_letter_code
_entity_poly.pdbx_strand_id
1 'polypeptide(L)'
;FQNQSVLVIHIRRHTGERPFSCPDCTKSFKSKYHLLRHQYVHTGEKPFMCINCGLQFRQLPQLVVHERIHTGERPFACDQCPKA
;
A
#
# COMPACT_ATOMS: atom_id res chain seq x y z
N PHE A 1 -12.00 -11.53 -13.47
CA PHE A 1 -10.61 -11.07 -13.61
C PHE A 1 -10.45 -10.42 -14.96
N GLN A 2 -9.73 -9.30 -15.06
CA GLN A 2 -9.60 -8.54 -16.32
C GLN A 2 -8.61 -9.16 -17.31
N ASN A 3 -7.62 -9.94 -16.84
CA ASN A 3 -6.71 -10.71 -17.68
C ASN A 3 -6.12 -11.90 -16.91
N GLN A 4 -5.34 -12.76 -17.60
CA GLN A 4 -4.75 -13.96 -17.03
C GLN A 4 -3.72 -13.66 -15.91
N SER A 5 -2.93 -12.60 -16.03
CA SER A 5 -1.92 -12.28 -15.01
C SER A 5 -2.56 -11.89 -13.68
N VAL A 6 -3.66 -11.14 -13.70
CA VAL A 6 -4.43 -10.80 -12.50
C VAL A 6 -5.09 -12.06 -11.89
N LEU A 7 -5.59 -12.98 -12.71
CA LEU A 7 -6.13 -14.26 -12.23
C LEU A 7 -5.05 -15.11 -11.53
N VAL A 8 -3.86 -15.24 -12.12
CA VAL A 8 -2.74 -15.99 -11.53
C VAL A 8 -2.33 -15.40 -10.18
N ILE A 9 -2.17 -14.08 -10.09
CA ILE A 9 -1.85 -13.40 -8.82
C ILE A 9 -2.95 -13.62 -7.78
N HIS A 10 -4.22 -13.64 -8.20
CA HIS A 10 -5.32 -13.96 -7.30
C HIS A 10 -5.24 -15.39 -6.77
N ILE A 11 -4.97 -16.39 -7.62
CA ILE A 11 -4.87 -17.79 -7.21
C ILE A 11 -3.78 -17.98 -6.15
N ARG A 12 -2.65 -17.25 -6.25
CA ARG A 12 -1.60 -17.22 -5.22
C ARG A 12 -2.08 -16.79 -3.82
N ARG A 13 -3.26 -16.16 -3.71
CA ARG A 13 -3.88 -15.87 -2.41
C ARG A 13 -4.46 -17.11 -1.73
N HIS A 14 -4.94 -18.08 -2.51
CA HIS A 14 -5.46 -19.34 -2.00
C HIS A 14 -4.34 -20.34 -1.72
N THR A 15 -3.35 -20.43 -2.62
CA THR A 15 -2.26 -21.41 -2.51
C THR A 15 -1.15 -20.97 -1.54
N GLY A 16 -1.06 -19.67 -1.25
CA GLY A 16 0.03 -19.11 -0.43
C GLY A 16 1.36 -18.93 -1.16
N GLU A 17 1.43 -19.31 -2.45
CA GLU A 17 2.63 -19.18 -3.28
C GLU A 17 3.13 -17.73 -3.34
N ARG A 18 4.43 -17.54 -3.09
CA ARG A 18 5.10 -16.23 -3.06
C ARG A 18 6.43 -16.30 -3.81
N PRO A 19 6.42 -16.25 -5.16
CA PRO A 19 7.63 -16.49 -5.95
C PRO A 19 8.71 -15.41 -5.84
N PHE A 20 8.35 -14.23 -5.34
CA PHE A 20 9.24 -13.06 -5.35
C PHE A 20 9.82 -12.82 -3.96
N SER A 21 11.01 -13.34 -3.70
CA SER A 21 11.71 -13.16 -2.42
C SER A 21 12.49 -11.86 -2.38
N CYS A 22 12.52 -11.22 -1.21
CA CYS A 22 13.38 -10.09 -0.93
C CYS A 22 14.84 -10.56 -0.74
N PRO A 23 15.83 -9.87 -1.34
CA PRO A 23 17.23 -10.22 -1.11
C PRO A 23 17.73 -9.78 0.27
N ASP A 24 17.11 -8.75 0.87
CA ASP A 24 17.58 -8.12 2.10
C ASP A 24 16.88 -8.67 3.37
N CYS A 25 15.89 -9.56 3.21
CA CYS A 25 15.20 -10.21 4.32
C CYS A 25 14.47 -11.50 3.91
N THR A 26 13.86 -12.19 4.88
CA THR A 26 13.15 -13.47 4.67
C THR A 26 11.76 -13.34 4.05
N LYS A 27 11.31 -12.14 3.67
CA LYS A 27 9.96 -11.92 3.15
C LYS A 27 9.85 -12.23 1.67
N SER A 28 8.77 -12.90 1.28
CA SER A 28 8.42 -13.16 -0.11
C SER A 28 7.02 -12.65 -0.46
N PHE A 29 6.81 -12.33 -1.74
CA PHE A 29 5.64 -11.63 -2.25
C PHE A 29 4.99 -12.36 -3.43
N LYS A 30 3.69 -12.09 -3.64
CA LYS A 30 2.86 -12.71 -4.70
C LYS A 30 3.10 -12.10 -6.08
N SER A 31 3.67 -10.90 -6.15
CA SER A 31 4.00 -10.22 -7.40
C SER A 31 5.25 -9.34 -7.26
N LYS A 32 5.93 -9.09 -8.37
CA LYS A 32 7.11 -8.22 -8.45
C LYS A 32 6.82 -6.80 -7.96
N TYR A 33 5.65 -6.24 -8.28
CA TYR A 33 5.22 -4.92 -7.80
C TYR A 33 5.24 -4.82 -6.26
N HIS A 34 4.74 -5.84 -5.57
CA HIS A 34 4.73 -5.87 -4.10
C HIS A 34 6.14 -5.97 -3.51
N LEU A 35 7.04 -6.72 -4.16
CA LEU A 35 8.44 -6.82 -3.76
C LEU A 35 9.16 -5.46 -3.92
N LEU A 36 9.04 -4.81 -5.08
CA LEU A 36 9.67 -3.51 -5.33
C LEU A 36 9.21 -2.46 -4.32
N ARG A 37 7.90 -2.39 -4.07
CA ARG A 37 7.34 -1.50 -3.04
C ARG A 37 7.85 -1.82 -1.63
N HIS A 38 8.08 -3.09 -1.34
CA HIS A 38 8.64 -3.49 -0.05
C HIS A 38 10.08 -3.03 0.13
N GLN A 39 10.89 -2.96 -0.94
CA GLN A 39 12.28 -2.53 -0.86
C GLN A 39 12.45 -1.10 -0.33
N TYR A 40 11.45 -0.23 -0.47
CA TYR A 40 11.42 1.09 0.20
C TYR A 40 11.53 1.02 1.73
N VAL A 41 11.28 -0.13 2.34
CA VAL A 41 11.52 -0.37 3.77
C VAL A 41 13.01 -0.48 4.08
N HIS A 42 13.79 -1.06 3.16
CA HIS A 42 15.22 -1.25 3.32
C HIS A 42 16.01 0.00 2.90
N THR A 43 15.63 0.62 1.77
CA THR A 43 16.30 1.84 1.28
C THR A 43 15.92 3.08 2.08
N GLY A 44 14.77 3.06 2.76
CA GLY A 44 14.23 4.24 3.43
C GLY A 44 13.64 5.29 2.48
N GLU A 45 13.64 5.04 1.16
CA GLU A 45 13.06 5.94 0.17
C GLU A 45 11.57 6.17 0.44
N LYS A 46 11.15 7.43 0.34
CA LYS A 46 9.77 7.87 0.51
C LYS A 46 9.35 8.75 -0.66
N PRO A 47 8.99 8.16 -1.81
CA PRO A 47 8.82 8.90 -3.06
C PRO A 47 7.59 9.82 -3.06
N PHE A 48 6.68 9.68 -2.10
CA PHE A 48 5.43 10.45 -2.06
C PHE A 48 5.53 11.52 -0.98
N MET A 49 5.55 12.80 -1.36
CA MET A 49 5.63 13.93 -0.44
C MET A 49 4.29 14.67 -0.35
N CYS A 50 3.86 15.01 0.86
CA CYS A 50 2.75 15.93 1.08
C CYS A 50 3.21 17.36 0.80
N ILE A 51 2.53 18.05 -0.11
CA ILE A 51 2.87 19.42 -0.50
C ILE A 51 2.58 20.41 0.64
N ASN A 52 1.57 20.13 1.46
CA ASN A 52 1.14 21.05 2.52
C ASN A 52 2.11 21.10 3.72
N CYS A 53 2.79 20.01 4.03
CA CYS A 53 3.65 19.91 5.23
C CYS A 53 5.03 19.29 5.00
N GLY A 54 5.35 18.88 3.78
CA GLY A 54 6.63 18.27 3.41
C GLY A 54 6.82 16.82 3.90
N LEU A 55 5.83 16.25 4.62
CA LEU A 55 5.94 14.90 5.16
C LEU A 55 5.95 13.86 4.02
N GLN A 56 6.88 12.91 4.10
CA GLN A 56 7.08 11.91 3.05
C GLN A 56 6.56 10.51 3.45
N PHE A 57 6.10 9.75 2.46
CA PHE A 57 5.48 8.44 2.59
C PHE A 57 6.07 7.43 1.61
N ARG A 58 6.06 6.16 2.00
CA ARG A 58 6.51 5.04 1.15
C ARG A 58 5.48 4.61 0.13
N GLN A 59 4.20 4.93 0.36
CA GLN A 59 3.10 4.50 -0.51
C GLN A 59 2.10 5.62 -0.74
N LEU A 60 1.60 5.75 -1.97
CA LEU A 60 0.60 6.74 -2.35
C LEU A 60 -0.68 6.69 -1.48
N PRO A 61 -1.28 5.52 -1.15
CA PRO A 61 -2.46 5.50 -0.30
C PRO A 61 -2.22 6.07 1.11
N GLN A 62 -0.97 6.00 1.61
CA GLN A 62 -0.62 6.59 2.91
C GLN A 62 -0.63 8.12 2.81
N LEU A 63 -0.09 8.68 1.72
CA LEU A 63 -0.16 10.11 1.44
C LEU A 63 -1.63 10.57 1.30
N VAL A 64 -2.44 9.86 0.49
CA VAL A 64 -3.84 10.22 0.27
C VAL A 64 -4.65 10.22 1.58
N VAL A 65 -4.45 9.22 2.43
CA VAL A 65 -5.09 9.18 3.76
C VAL A 65 -4.56 10.30 4.65
N HIS A 66 -3.26 10.58 4.62
CA HIS A 66 -2.67 11.69 5.36
C HIS A 66 -3.24 13.04 4.93
N GLU A 67 -3.45 13.29 3.64
CA GLU A 67 -3.96 14.57 3.14
C GLU A 67 -5.34 14.93 3.70
N ARG A 68 -6.11 13.93 4.15
CA ARG A 68 -7.40 14.14 4.82
C ARG A 68 -7.28 14.94 6.12
N ILE A 69 -6.13 14.94 6.77
CA ILE A 69 -5.92 15.78 7.96
C ILE A 69 -5.92 17.27 7.62
N HIS A 70 -5.50 17.62 6.39
CA HIS A 70 -5.46 19.00 5.92
C HIS A 70 -6.80 19.44 5.36
N THR A 71 -7.54 18.54 4.71
CA THR A 71 -8.86 18.83 4.15
C THR A 71 -10.00 18.69 5.17
N GLY A 72 -9.78 17.96 6.26
CA GLY A 72 -10.81 17.63 7.25
C GLY A 72 -11.82 16.58 6.76
N GLU A 73 -11.58 15.92 5.64
CA GLU A 73 -12.49 14.93 5.05
C GLU A 73 -12.69 13.70 5.98
N ARG A 74 -13.95 13.35 6.26
CA ARG A 74 -14.34 12.15 7.04
C ARG A 74 -15.25 11.25 6.21
N PRO A 75 -14.69 10.35 5.38
CA PRO A 75 -15.49 9.53 4.45
C PRO A 75 -16.34 8.46 5.12
N PHE A 76 -16.03 8.12 6.37
CA PHE A 76 -16.70 7.06 7.12
C PHE A 76 -17.46 7.73 8.26
N ALA A 77 -18.78 7.71 8.19
CA ALA A 77 -19.65 8.13 9.27
C ALA A 77 -20.16 6.91 10.04
N CYS A 78 -20.47 7.09 11.33
CA CYS A 78 -21.16 6.08 12.12
C CYS A 78 -22.65 6.40 12.13
N ASP A 79 -23.49 5.51 11.59
CA ASP A 79 -24.95 5.74 11.58
C ASP A 79 -25.58 5.58 12.98
N GLN A 80 -24.84 5.02 13.94
CA GLN A 80 -25.29 4.74 15.31
C GLN A 80 -24.77 5.78 16.32
N CYS A 81 -23.88 6.67 15.91
CA CYS A 81 -23.29 7.70 16.78
C CYS A 81 -23.22 9.02 16.01
N PRO A 82 -23.69 10.15 16.57
CA PRO A 82 -23.63 11.46 15.90
C PRO A 82 -22.19 12.02 15.74
N LYS A 83 -21.15 11.25 16.09
CA LYS A 83 -19.76 11.59 15.86
C LYS A 83 -19.26 10.88 14.60
N ALA A 84 -19.03 11.66 13.56
CA ALA A 84 -18.19 11.29 12.41
C ALA A 84 -16.71 11.37 12.77
#